data_AF-A0A7S3XHP8-F1
#
_entry.id   AF-A0A7S3XHP8-F1
#
_cell.length_a   1.000
_cell.length_b   1.000
_cell.length_c   1.000
_cell.angle_alpha   90.00
_cell.angle_beta   90.00
_cell.angle_gamma   90.00
#
_symmetry.space_group_name_H-M   'P 1'
#
loop_
_entity.id
_entity.type
_entity.pdbx_description
1 polymer ?
#
loop_
_entity_poly.entity_id
_entity_poly.type
_entity_poly.pdbx_seq_one_letter_code
_entity_poly.pdbx_strand_id
1 'polypeptide(L)'
;MIEDQVSPKRCGHTKGKAVVGRDEAFRHVRAACNARDRGRDIVIMARTDARGTDSFEEAIYRCQKFREIGADITFLEAPQSIEEMKEYCRQVEGPKLANMLEYGQTPILPPKELEAMGYSIAAYPLTLLSASIKAQQEALRRLAAEEPVDELIVDFAECRRVVGFDDYYELEEKYKGNFED
;
A
#
# COMPACT_ATOMS: atom_id res chain seq x y z
N MET A 1 -1.27 2.86 -9.00
CA MET A 1 -1.39 1.38 -9.05
C MET A 1 -2.64 1.03 -9.83
N ILE A 2 -2.57 0.05 -10.74
CA ILE A 2 -3.70 -0.51 -11.50
C ILE A 2 -3.77 -2.00 -11.20
N GLU A 3 -4.96 -2.53 -10.95
CA GLU A 3 -5.20 -3.96 -10.66
C GLU A 3 -6.10 -4.63 -11.70
N ASP A 4 -6.14 -5.96 -11.69
CA ASP A 4 -6.87 -6.79 -12.65
C ASP A 4 -8.21 -7.35 -12.14
N GLN A 5 -8.75 -6.83 -11.03
CA GLN A 5 -10.07 -7.26 -10.56
C GLN A 5 -11.22 -6.75 -11.44
N VAL A 6 -12.26 -7.57 -11.55
CA VAL A 6 -13.57 -7.16 -12.10
C VAL A 6 -14.17 -6.04 -11.22
N SER A 7 -14.82 -5.06 -11.85
CA SER A 7 -15.55 -4.03 -11.13
C SER A 7 -16.96 -4.51 -10.70
N PRO A 8 -17.43 -4.24 -9.47
CA PRO A 8 -16.76 -3.52 -8.40
C PRO A 8 -15.68 -4.35 -7.68
N LYS A 9 -14.57 -3.69 -7.35
CA LYS A 9 -13.37 -4.29 -6.75
C LYS A 9 -13.59 -4.69 -5.29
N ARG A 10 -12.82 -5.67 -4.81
CA ARG A 10 -12.85 -6.19 -3.44
C ARG A 10 -11.44 -6.19 -2.83
N CYS A 11 -11.37 -6.19 -1.50
CA CYS A 11 -10.09 -6.33 -0.81
C CYS A 11 -9.44 -7.68 -1.15
N GLY A 12 -8.14 -7.65 -1.48
CA GLY A 12 -7.38 -8.82 -1.94
C GLY A 12 -7.30 -9.99 -0.96
N HIS A 13 -7.62 -9.77 0.32
CA HIS A 13 -7.64 -10.83 1.32
C HIS A 13 -9.04 -11.40 1.61
N THR A 14 -10.08 -10.96 0.88
CA THR A 14 -11.48 -11.39 1.07
C THR A 14 -11.93 -12.45 0.05
N LYS A 15 -13.01 -13.19 0.36
CA LYS A 15 -13.61 -14.19 -0.55
C LYS A 15 -14.45 -13.53 -1.66
N GLY A 16 -14.58 -14.22 -2.79
CA GLY A 16 -15.46 -13.80 -3.90
C GLY A 16 -14.84 -12.74 -4.82
N LYS A 17 -13.51 -12.66 -4.87
CA LYS A 17 -12.80 -11.88 -5.89
C LYS A 17 -12.91 -12.57 -7.24
N ALA A 18 -12.85 -11.77 -8.30
CA ALA A 18 -12.69 -12.25 -9.66
C ALA A 18 -11.75 -11.31 -10.39
N VAL A 19 -10.90 -11.86 -11.25
CA VAL A 19 -10.04 -11.08 -12.12
C VAL A 19 -10.61 -11.06 -13.54
N VAL A 20 -10.36 -9.96 -14.26
CA VAL A 20 -10.70 -9.85 -15.67
C VAL A 20 -9.80 -10.78 -16.51
N GLY A 21 -10.23 -11.05 -17.74
CA GLY A 21 -9.42 -11.79 -18.70
C GLY A 21 -8.08 -11.10 -18.96
N ARG A 22 -7.05 -11.90 -19.28
CA ARG A 22 -5.67 -11.43 -19.52
C ARG A 22 -5.60 -10.20 -20.42
N ASP A 23 -6.25 -10.25 -21.58
CA ASP A 23 -6.22 -9.14 -22.55
C ASP A 23 -6.78 -7.84 -21.98
N GLU A 24 -7.81 -7.91 -21.16
CA GLU A 24 -8.38 -6.73 -20.52
C GLU A 24 -7.42 -6.16 -19.47
N ALA A 25 -6.86 -7.01 -18.61
CA ALA A 25 -5.86 -6.61 -17.62
C ALA A 25 -4.64 -5.93 -18.29
N PHE A 26 -4.13 -6.53 -19.38
CA PHE A 26 -3.00 -6.00 -20.12
C PHE A 26 -3.32 -4.68 -20.82
N ARG A 27 -4.53 -4.53 -21.37
CA ARG A 27 -4.96 -3.25 -21.96
C ARG A 27 -5.00 -2.13 -20.92
N HIS A 28 -5.49 -2.38 -19.71
CA HIS A 28 -5.53 -1.38 -18.64
C HIS A 28 -4.14 -0.90 -18.24
N VAL A 29 -3.23 -1.84 -17.99
CA VAL A 29 -1.84 -1.52 -17.62
C VAL A 29 -1.13 -0.80 -18.77
N ARG A 30 -1.24 -1.30 -20.01
CA ARG A 30 -0.64 -0.65 -21.19
C ARG A 30 -1.19 0.75 -21.44
N ALA A 31 -2.48 0.98 -21.23
CA ALA A 31 -3.07 2.31 -21.36
C ALA A 31 -2.47 3.30 -20.33
N ALA A 32 -2.24 2.86 -19.09
CA ALA A 32 -1.59 3.66 -18.06
C ALA A 32 -0.12 3.97 -18.41
N CYS A 33 0.64 2.97 -18.88
CA CYS A 33 2.02 3.17 -19.36
C CYS A 33 2.06 4.17 -20.52
N ASN A 34 1.23 3.97 -21.56
CA ASN A 34 1.18 4.88 -22.71
C ASN A 34 0.80 6.31 -22.34
N ALA A 35 -0.04 6.51 -21.32
CA ALA A 35 -0.39 7.84 -20.82
C ALA A 35 0.80 8.50 -20.10
N ARG A 36 1.56 7.72 -19.34
CA ARG A 36 2.77 8.15 -18.66
C ARG A 36 3.88 8.52 -19.63
N ASP A 37 4.08 7.71 -20.67
CA ASP A 37 5.15 7.88 -21.67
C ASP A 37 4.98 9.15 -22.53
N ARG A 38 3.85 9.87 -22.40
CA ARG A 38 3.61 11.20 -23.00
C ARG A 38 4.23 12.36 -22.19
N GLY A 39 5.25 12.08 -21.39
CA GLY A 39 5.99 13.10 -20.63
C GLY A 39 5.53 13.29 -19.19
N ARG A 40 5.05 12.23 -18.52
CA ARG A 40 4.78 12.23 -17.07
C ARG A 40 5.82 11.37 -16.35
N ASP A 41 6.13 11.74 -15.12
CA ASP A 41 7.09 11.02 -14.26
C ASP A 41 6.39 10.16 -13.18
N ILE A 42 5.16 9.71 -13.46
CA ILE A 42 4.42 8.87 -12.52
C ILE A 42 4.92 7.42 -12.60
N VAL A 43 5.01 6.75 -11.46
CA VAL A 43 5.35 5.32 -11.39
C VAL A 43 4.10 4.46 -11.56
N ILE A 44 4.14 3.52 -12.50
CA ILE A 44 3.07 2.59 -12.81
C ILE A 44 3.33 1.26 -12.10
N MET A 45 2.56 1.01 -11.05
CA MET A 45 2.51 -0.28 -10.37
C MET A 45 1.33 -1.12 -10.90
N ALA A 46 1.62 -2.34 -11.36
CA ALA A 46 0.61 -3.30 -11.80
C ALA A 46 0.42 -4.40 -10.76
N ARG A 47 -0.81 -4.54 -10.28
CA ARG A 47 -1.23 -5.51 -9.27
C ARG A 47 -2.01 -6.64 -9.92
N THR A 48 -1.78 -7.89 -9.50
CA THR A 48 -2.65 -9.02 -9.84
C THR A 48 -3.21 -9.66 -8.58
N ASP A 49 -4.52 -9.95 -8.60
CA ASP A 49 -5.22 -10.73 -7.58
C ASP A 49 -5.40 -12.21 -7.99
N ALA A 50 -4.84 -12.61 -9.15
CA ALA A 50 -5.03 -13.92 -9.76
C ALA A 50 -4.54 -15.08 -8.90
N ARG A 51 -3.64 -14.85 -7.94
CA ARG A 51 -3.22 -15.90 -7.01
C ARG A 51 -4.38 -16.43 -6.16
N GLY A 52 -5.30 -15.54 -5.78
CA GLY A 52 -6.45 -15.90 -4.94
C GLY A 52 -7.66 -16.44 -5.73
N THR A 53 -7.69 -16.26 -7.06
CA THR A 53 -8.83 -16.62 -7.92
C THR A 53 -8.53 -17.74 -8.90
N ASP A 54 -7.30 -17.82 -9.39
CA ASP A 54 -6.85 -18.73 -10.44
C ASP A 54 -5.73 -19.64 -9.91
N SER A 55 -4.46 -19.26 -10.08
CA SER A 55 -3.30 -20.00 -9.58
C SER A 55 -2.08 -19.10 -9.37
N PHE A 56 -1.04 -19.65 -8.72
CA PHE A 56 0.24 -18.95 -8.58
C PHE A 56 0.91 -18.74 -9.95
N GLU A 57 0.88 -19.75 -10.82
CA GLU A 57 1.44 -19.69 -12.17
C GLU A 57 0.75 -18.61 -13.03
N GLU A 58 -0.57 -18.47 -12.92
CA GLU A 58 -1.31 -17.41 -13.60
C GLU A 58 -0.90 -16.02 -13.09
N ALA A 59 -0.74 -15.86 -11.77
CA ALA A 59 -0.29 -14.60 -11.17
C ALA A 59 1.13 -14.22 -11.62
N ILE A 60 2.04 -15.19 -11.68
CA ILE A 60 3.40 -14.99 -12.21
C ILE A 60 3.37 -14.58 -13.67
N TYR A 61 2.61 -15.30 -14.51
CA TYR A 61 2.48 -14.98 -15.94
C TYR A 61 1.99 -13.54 -16.13
N ARG A 62 0.97 -13.12 -15.37
CA ARG A 62 0.45 -11.75 -15.42
C ARG A 62 1.50 -10.73 -14.99
N CYS A 63 2.22 -10.97 -13.90
CA CYS A 63 3.28 -10.07 -13.45
C CYS A 63 4.41 -9.92 -14.48
N GLN A 64 4.87 -11.02 -15.09
CA GLN A 64 5.86 -10.99 -16.16
C GLN A 64 5.35 -10.17 -17.34
N LYS A 65 4.09 -10.39 -17.76
CA LYS A 65 3.50 -9.64 -18.85
C LYS A 65 3.34 -8.17 -18.52
N PHE A 66 2.95 -7.82 -17.28
CA PHE A 66 2.87 -6.43 -16.83
C PHE A 66 4.22 -5.72 -16.90
N ARG A 67 5.33 -6.38 -16.53
CA ARG A 67 6.68 -5.85 -16.71
C ARG A 67 7.03 -5.65 -18.19
N GLU A 68 6.76 -6.66 -19.02
CA GLU A 68 7.02 -6.61 -20.47
C GLU A 68 6.30 -5.43 -21.14
N ILE A 69 5.07 -5.10 -20.71
CA ILE A 69 4.29 -3.99 -21.27
C ILE A 69 4.55 -2.63 -20.60
N GLY A 70 5.57 -2.54 -19.74
CA GLY A 70 6.11 -1.27 -19.24
C GLY A 70 5.66 -0.84 -17.85
N ALA A 71 4.97 -1.67 -17.07
CA ALA A 71 4.68 -1.34 -15.66
C ALA A 71 5.98 -1.37 -14.86
N ASP A 72 6.33 -0.33 -14.09
CA ASP A 72 7.61 -0.22 -13.38
C ASP A 72 7.72 -1.18 -12.18
N ILE A 73 6.62 -1.35 -11.46
CA ILE A 73 6.56 -2.18 -10.26
C ILE A 73 5.49 -3.25 -10.47
N THR A 74 5.78 -4.48 -10.05
CA THR A 74 4.75 -5.51 -9.94
C THR A 74 4.36 -5.75 -8.49
N PHE A 75 3.11 -6.16 -8.33
CA PHE A 75 2.54 -6.50 -7.04
C PHE A 75 1.68 -7.76 -7.21
N LEU A 76 2.25 -8.90 -6.83
CA LEU A 76 1.51 -10.15 -6.67
C LEU A 76 0.79 -10.14 -5.32
N GLU A 77 -0.54 -10.06 -5.33
CA GLU A 77 -1.33 -10.05 -4.10
C GLU A 77 -1.48 -11.47 -3.52
N ALA A 78 -1.39 -11.54 -2.19
CA ALA A 78 -1.68 -12.74 -1.40
C ALA A 78 -0.87 -14.01 -1.78
N PRO A 79 0.47 -13.96 -1.98
CA PRO A 79 1.26 -15.19 -1.99
C PRO A 79 1.05 -15.93 -0.67
N GLN A 80 0.92 -17.26 -0.74
CA GLN A 80 0.43 -18.07 0.38
C GLN A 80 1.56 -18.76 1.19
N SER A 81 2.81 -18.64 0.74
CA SER A 81 3.97 -19.19 1.43
C SER A 81 5.22 -18.36 1.18
N ILE A 82 6.25 -18.55 2.01
CA ILE A 82 7.57 -17.94 1.81
C ILE A 82 8.20 -18.45 0.51
N GLU A 83 7.94 -19.70 0.14
CA GLU A 83 8.39 -20.31 -1.11
C GLU A 83 7.79 -19.61 -2.32
N GLU A 84 6.48 -19.32 -2.33
CA GLU A 84 5.84 -18.53 -3.39
C GLU A 84 6.43 -17.11 -3.48
N MET A 85 6.69 -16.47 -2.34
CA MET A 85 7.31 -15.14 -2.30
C MET A 85 8.71 -15.13 -2.92
N LYS A 86 9.54 -16.13 -2.59
CA LYS A 86 10.88 -16.30 -3.18
C LYS A 86 10.79 -16.58 -4.68
N GLU A 87 9.88 -17.46 -5.06
CA GLU A 87 9.70 -17.87 -6.45
C GLU A 87 9.19 -16.72 -7.32
N TYR A 88 8.29 -15.90 -6.79
CA TYR A 88 7.86 -14.65 -7.42
C TYR A 88 9.04 -13.70 -7.65
N CYS A 89 9.86 -13.49 -6.62
CA CYS A 89 11.03 -12.62 -6.76
C CYS A 89 12.05 -13.14 -7.77
N ARG A 90 12.19 -14.47 -7.87
CA ARG A 90 13.09 -15.15 -8.82
C ARG A 90 12.59 -15.08 -10.27
N GLN A 91 11.28 -15.25 -10.48
CA GLN A 91 10.69 -15.36 -11.82
C GLN A 91 10.28 -14.02 -12.46
N VAL A 92 10.11 -12.96 -11.67
CA VAL A 92 9.64 -11.66 -12.15
C VAL A 92 10.71 -10.59 -11.94
N GLU A 93 11.18 -10.02 -13.05
CA GLU A 93 12.21 -8.98 -13.04
C GLU A 93 11.68 -7.61 -12.56
N GLY A 94 12.61 -6.79 -12.06
CA GLY A 94 12.33 -5.42 -11.65
C GLY A 94 11.72 -5.28 -10.25
N PRO A 95 11.38 -4.06 -9.83
CA PRO A 95 10.89 -3.79 -8.49
C PRO A 95 9.57 -4.50 -8.16
N LYS A 96 9.46 -4.97 -6.91
CA LYS A 96 8.32 -5.73 -6.41
C LYS A 96 7.86 -5.16 -5.07
N LEU A 97 6.54 -5.10 -4.90
CA LEU A 97 5.91 -4.74 -3.63
C LEU A 97 5.47 -5.99 -2.87
N ALA A 98 5.81 -6.06 -1.59
CA ALA A 98 5.27 -6.99 -0.62
C ALA A 98 4.18 -6.29 0.20
N ASN A 99 2.96 -6.84 0.18
CA ASN A 99 1.84 -6.30 0.96
C ASN A 99 1.73 -7.06 2.28
N MET A 100 2.29 -6.49 3.34
CA MET A 100 2.33 -7.07 4.68
C MET A 100 1.05 -6.73 5.44
N LEU A 101 -0.03 -7.42 5.09
CA LEU A 101 -1.31 -7.31 5.78
C LEU A 101 -1.39 -8.33 6.92
N GLU A 102 -1.32 -7.87 8.17
CA GLU A 102 -1.44 -8.71 9.35
C GLU A 102 -2.79 -9.43 9.39
N TYR A 103 -2.79 -10.68 9.87
CA TYR A 103 -3.96 -11.56 9.89
C TYR A 103 -4.53 -11.87 8.49
N GLY A 104 -3.75 -11.61 7.44
CA GLY A 104 -4.05 -11.96 6.06
C GLY A 104 -3.63 -13.39 5.68
N GLN A 105 -3.44 -13.62 4.37
CA GLN A 105 -3.03 -14.92 3.82
C GLN A 105 -1.52 -15.03 3.67
N THR A 106 -0.83 -13.90 3.50
CA THR A 106 0.61 -13.84 3.26
C THR A 106 1.37 -13.90 4.57
N PRO A 107 2.42 -14.77 4.68
CA PRO A 107 3.33 -14.75 5.81
C PRO A 107 3.96 -13.36 6.00
N ILE A 108 3.94 -12.86 7.24
CA ILE A 108 4.53 -11.56 7.58
C ILE A 108 6.02 -11.75 7.85
N LEU A 109 6.85 -10.99 7.13
CA LEU A 109 8.30 -11.04 7.24
C LEU A 109 8.88 -9.65 7.53
N PRO A 110 10.00 -9.56 8.27
CA PRO A 110 10.72 -8.30 8.47
C PRO A 110 11.22 -7.71 7.14
N PRO A 111 11.32 -6.37 7.02
CA PRO A 111 11.81 -5.71 5.80
C PRO A 111 13.15 -6.23 5.29
N LYS A 112 14.09 -6.55 6.19
CA LYS A 112 15.41 -7.08 5.82
C LYS A 112 15.33 -8.45 5.14
N GLU A 113 14.38 -9.29 5.55
CA GLU A 113 14.18 -10.59 4.92
C GLU A 113 13.51 -10.45 3.56
N LEU A 114 12.54 -9.54 3.44
CA LEU A 114 11.90 -9.20 2.16
C LEU A 114 12.91 -8.66 1.14
N GLU A 115 13.78 -7.75 1.57
CA GLU A 115 14.87 -7.21 0.76
C GLU A 115 15.81 -8.32 0.29
N ALA A 116 16.25 -9.19 1.20
CA ALA A 116 17.12 -10.32 0.86
C ALA A 116 16.48 -11.31 -0.12
N MET A 117 15.14 -11.42 -0.14
CA MET A 117 14.40 -12.24 -1.11
C MET A 117 14.28 -11.57 -2.49
N GLY A 118 14.43 -10.25 -2.58
CA GLY A 118 14.34 -9.48 -3.81
C GLY A 118 13.12 -8.55 -3.93
N TYR A 119 12.37 -8.32 -2.85
CA TYR A 119 11.39 -7.24 -2.81
C TYR A 119 12.06 -5.87 -2.68
N SER A 120 11.40 -4.84 -3.22
CA SER A 120 11.91 -3.46 -3.19
C SER A 120 11.08 -2.55 -2.29
N ILE A 121 9.82 -2.92 -2.03
CA ILE A 121 8.88 -2.12 -1.25
C ILE A 121 8.11 -3.05 -0.32
N ALA A 122 7.93 -2.66 0.94
CA ALA A 122 7.01 -3.29 1.86
C ALA A 122 5.91 -2.29 2.24
N ALA A 123 4.64 -2.69 2.09
CA ALA A 123 3.49 -1.89 2.50
C ALA A 123 2.81 -2.53 3.71
N TYR A 124 2.37 -1.66 4.63
CA TYR A 124 1.71 -2.02 5.89
C TYR A 124 0.33 -1.34 5.94
N PRO A 125 -0.61 -1.76 5.09
CA PRO A 125 -1.78 -0.96 4.74
C PRO A 125 -2.73 -0.69 5.91
N LEU A 126 -2.84 -1.64 6.86
CA LEU A 126 -3.79 -1.53 7.98
C LEU A 126 -3.13 -1.46 9.36
N THR A 127 -1.80 -1.52 9.47
CA THR A 127 -1.10 -1.58 10.75
C THR A 127 -1.41 -0.37 11.63
N LEU A 128 -1.23 0.84 11.10
CA LEU A 128 -1.49 2.07 11.86
C LEU A 128 -2.99 2.27 12.13
N LEU A 129 -3.86 1.87 11.19
CA LEU A 129 -5.30 1.92 11.40
C LEU A 129 -5.73 0.98 12.54
N SER A 130 -5.22 -0.26 12.55
CA SER A 130 -5.49 -1.26 13.58
C SER A 130 -4.97 -0.81 14.95
N ALA A 131 -3.76 -0.24 15.00
CA ALA A 131 -3.21 0.35 16.23
C ALA A 131 -4.08 1.51 16.75
N SER A 132 -4.51 2.41 15.86
CA SER A 132 -5.41 3.51 16.19
C SER A 132 -6.75 3.00 16.74
N ILE A 133 -7.35 1.99 16.11
CA ILE A 133 -8.62 1.40 16.58
C ILE A 133 -8.48 0.91 18.03
N LYS A 134 -7.40 0.18 18.34
CA LYS A 134 -7.16 -0.31 19.71
C LYS A 134 -6.99 0.83 20.70
N ALA A 135 -6.17 1.84 20.37
CA ALA A 135 -5.95 2.99 21.25
C ALA A 135 -7.23 3.78 21.50
N GLN A 136 -8.03 4.03 20.45
CA GLN A 136 -9.31 4.71 20.54
C GLN A 136 -10.32 3.93 21.38
N GLN A 137 -10.41 2.62 21.20
CA GLN A 137 -11.28 1.76 22.00
C GLN A 137 -10.92 1.80 23.49
N GLU A 138 -9.63 1.73 23.81
CA GLU A 138 -9.16 1.80 25.21
C GLU A 138 -9.42 3.17 25.83
N ALA A 139 -9.18 4.26 25.10
CA ALA A 139 -9.50 5.61 25.56
C ALA A 139 -11.00 5.77 25.84
N LEU A 140 -11.88 5.30 24.94
CA LEU A 140 -13.33 5.33 25.14
C LEU A 140 -13.77 4.47 26.32
N ARG A 141 -13.15 3.29 26.53
CA ARG A 141 -13.42 2.42 27.67
C ARG A 141 -13.10 3.12 28.99
N ARG A 142 -11.93 3.75 29.09
CA ARG A 142 -11.50 4.50 30.27
C ARG A 142 -12.42 5.70 30.55
N LEU A 143 -12.76 6.49 29.52
CA LEU A 143 -13.71 7.60 29.65
C LEU A 143 -15.08 7.13 30.17
N ALA A 144 -15.60 6.01 29.65
CA ALA A 144 -16.87 5.44 30.10
C ALA A 144 -16.83 4.92 31.55
N ALA A 145 -15.64 4.55 32.04
CA ALA A 145 -15.41 4.11 33.42
C ALA A 145 -15.00 5.25 34.36
N GLU A 146 -14.98 6.51 33.88
CA GLU A 146 -14.47 7.68 34.61
C GLU A 146 -13.01 7.52 35.07
N GLU A 147 -12.22 6.74 34.33
CA GLU A 147 -10.79 6.50 34.57
C GLU A 147 -9.92 7.56 33.85
N PRO A 148 -8.76 7.96 34.42
CA PRO A 148 -7.80 8.85 33.75
C PRO A 148 -7.27 8.28 32.44
N VAL A 149 -7.07 9.15 31.43
CA VAL A 149 -6.59 8.79 30.08
C VAL A 149 -5.23 9.37 29.72
N ASP A 150 -4.58 10.08 30.65
CA ASP A 150 -3.33 10.82 30.39
C ASP A 150 -2.21 9.94 29.80
N GLU A 151 -2.19 8.64 30.15
CA GLU A 151 -1.24 7.65 29.63
C GLU A 151 -1.46 7.24 28.17
N LEU A 152 -2.64 7.55 27.60
CA LEU A 152 -3.06 7.13 26.26
C LEU A 152 -3.01 8.27 25.24
N ILE A 153 -2.77 9.50 25.68
CA ILE A 153 -2.83 10.70 24.84
C ILE A 153 -1.49 11.44 24.85
N VAL A 154 -1.24 12.18 23.77
CA VAL A 154 -0.17 13.18 23.75
C VAL A 154 -0.63 14.46 24.41
N ASP A 155 0.30 15.26 24.93
CA ASP A 155 -0.04 16.57 25.46
C ASP A 155 -0.48 17.54 24.35
N PHE A 156 -1.04 18.68 24.75
CA PHE A 156 -1.57 19.66 23.80
C PHE A 156 -0.48 20.33 22.93
N ALA A 157 0.76 20.43 23.43
CA ALA A 157 1.85 20.98 22.64
C ALA A 157 2.23 20.02 21.50
N GLU A 158 2.37 18.74 21.81
CA GLU A 158 2.65 17.69 20.84
C GLU A 158 1.51 17.54 19.83
N CYS A 159 0.25 17.58 20.28
CA CYS A 159 -0.90 17.54 19.38
C CYS A 159 -0.85 18.66 18.33
N ARG A 160 -0.64 19.91 18.77
CA ARG A 160 -0.51 21.09 17.89
C ARG A 160 0.64 20.94 16.89
N ARG A 161 1.79 20.48 17.37
CA ARG A 161 2.98 20.24 16.54
C ARG A 161 2.68 19.21 15.45
N VAL A 162 2.04 18.08 15.80
CA VAL A 162 1.69 17.01 14.86
C VAL A 162 0.69 17.46 13.79
N VAL A 163 -0.27 18.33 14.14
CA VAL A 163 -1.25 18.86 13.16
C VAL A 163 -0.73 20.09 12.40
N GLY A 164 0.53 20.49 12.61
CA GLY A 164 1.21 21.53 11.83
C GLY A 164 0.92 22.96 12.24
N PHE A 165 0.55 23.23 13.50
CA PHE A 165 0.29 24.60 13.96
C PHE A 165 1.52 25.52 13.83
N ASP A 166 2.71 24.98 14.07
CA ASP A 166 3.95 25.75 14.03
C ASP A 166 4.22 26.33 12.63
N ASP A 167 3.90 25.58 11.57
CA ASP A 167 4.02 26.03 10.18
C ASP A 167 3.15 27.27 9.90
N TYR A 168 1.97 27.37 10.53
CA TYR A 168 1.10 28.55 10.38
C TYR A 168 1.70 29.77 11.07
N TYR A 169 2.32 29.62 12.23
CA TYR A 169 2.96 30.72 12.93
C TYR A 169 4.19 31.22 12.16
N GLU A 170 5.00 30.32 11.59
CA GLU A 170 6.12 30.71 10.71
C GLU A 170 5.64 31.48 9.48
N LEU A 171 4.52 31.05 8.88
CA LEU A 171 3.91 31.73 7.75
C LEU A 171 3.40 33.13 8.14
N GLU A 172 2.75 33.24 9.29
CA GLU A 172 2.26 34.51 9.83
C GLU A 172 3.39 35.51 10.02
N GLU A 173 4.48 35.10 10.68
CA GLU A 173 5.67 35.95 10.87
C GLU A 173 6.31 36.38 9.55
N LYS A 174 6.41 35.47 8.58
CA LYS A 174 6.95 35.79 7.25
C LYS A 174 6.16 36.89 6.53
N TYR A 175 4.86 36.97 6.75
CA TYR A 175 3.97 37.94 6.10
C TYR A 175 3.50 39.06 7.04
N LYS A 176 4.10 39.22 8.22
CA LYS A 176 3.81 40.33 9.16
C LYS A 176 4.33 41.70 8.72
N GLY A 177 5.10 41.77 7.63
CA GLY A 177 5.58 43.04 7.05
C GLY A 177 4.56 43.70 6.10
N ASN A 178 4.46 45.03 6.14
CA ASN A 178 3.62 45.82 5.23
C ASN A 178 4.04 45.60 3.76
N PHE A 179 3.06 45.39 2.87
CA PHE A 179 3.21 45.41 1.41
C PHE A 179 3.35 46.86 0.87
N GLU A 180 4.22 47.68 1.47
CA GLU A 180 4.55 49.02 0.94
C GLU A 180 6.08 49.13 0.72
N ASP A 181 6.50 48.73 -0.48
CA ASP A 181 7.43 49.43 -1.38
C ASP A 181 7.36 48.82 -2.80
#